data_AF-A0A6B2CIN0-F1
#
_entry.id   AF-A0A6B2CIN0-F1
#
_cell.length_a   1.000
_cell.length_b   1.000
_cell.length_c   1.000
_cell.angle_alpha   90.00
_cell.angle_beta   90.00
_cell.angle_gamma   90.00
#
_symmetry.space_group_name_H-M   'P 1'
#
loop_
_entity.id
_entity.type
_entity.pdbx_description
1 polymer ?
#
loop_
_entity_poly.entity_id
_entity_poly.type
_entity_poly.pdbx_seq_one_letter_code
_entity_poly.pdbx_strand_id
1 'polypeptide(L)'
;MVSGKILAVAVMVALVVGVAAGYGVAIAHTHAATYTTTVTSTTTTTVTSTSVSATTPTPSTQPFVVGAAGTLKFAFTDVLNVMKSMYPSLTIGQPYFKGSGEVAGYELTTNQLSVIASADTTTIPSVLFTHNYTDYEIAFGITQMVIIVNLNTTAGQEVYNLWKEAQGYVPLSAQWNDTWRRIFTIIALNSSTIVGVSNPFTDPSGYQAMCMVKLAGLTFFNNASYLFDAIYGHSGKYMMRNTEVDLLTLMSAGQVQFILSAYTSNAIPQTHIYKGTAYITLPPMVNLGNLSYVNYYHQVNVTWTEVGETRTFICNPVVYTATIPYNAPNPTAALYFLLLLYSPTGQRILEENGIQPIVPGIVYGNYGSVPAALRPFTAPVSQYPQYASIFPVR
;
A
#
# COMPACT_ATOMS: atom_id res chain seq x y z
N MET A 1 -9.57 -3.56 40.47
CA MET A 1 -8.89 -2.48 39.73
C MET A 1 -7.39 -2.80 39.49
N VAL A 2 -7.05 -4.03 39.07
CA VAL A 2 -5.65 -4.49 38.81
C VAL A 2 -5.53 -5.31 37.51
N SER A 3 -6.56 -5.34 36.65
CA SER A 3 -6.59 -6.27 35.50
C SER A 3 -6.03 -5.72 34.18
N GLY A 4 -5.96 -4.39 34.00
CA GLY A 4 -5.56 -3.77 32.71
C GLY A 4 -4.05 -3.63 32.51
N LYS A 5 -3.27 -3.51 33.59
CA LYS A 5 -1.81 -3.35 33.53
C LYS A 5 -1.08 -4.64 33.13
N ILE A 6 -1.64 -5.79 33.47
CA ILE A 6 -1.05 -7.10 33.18
C ILE A 6 -1.20 -7.43 31.69
N LEU A 7 -2.29 -7.02 31.04
CA LEU A 7 -2.54 -7.33 29.63
C LEU A 7 -1.65 -6.51 28.67
N ALA A 8 -1.44 -5.22 28.94
CA ALA A 8 -0.56 -4.37 28.12
C ALA A 8 0.92 -4.78 28.23
N VAL A 9 1.36 -5.16 29.43
CA VAL A 9 2.72 -5.72 29.63
C VAL A 9 2.82 -7.11 28.99
N ALA A 10 1.79 -7.95 29.06
CA ALA A 10 1.79 -9.26 28.42
C ALA A 10 1.85 -9.18 26.88
N VAL A 11 1.23 -8.17 26.24
CA VAL A 11 1.34 -7.96 24.79
C VAL A 11 2.73 -7.44 24.40
N MET A 12 3.30 -6.51 25.16
CA MET A 12 4.68 -6.04 24.96
C MET A 12 5.69 -7.18 25.18
N VAL A 13 5.49 -8.02 26.20
CA VAL A 13 6.34 -9.18 26.46
C VAL A 13 6.11 -10.29 25.44
N ALA A 14 4.89 -10.54 24.95
CA ALA A 14 4.64 -11.51 23.88
C ALA A 14 5.26 -11.07 22.54
N LEU A 15 5.25 -9.77 22.24
CA LEU A 15 5.95 -9.19 21.09
C LEU A 15 7.48 -9.28 21.24
N VAL A 16 8.04 -8.99 22.42
CA VAL A 16 9.49 -9.06 22.69
C VAL A 16 10.00 -10.51 22.80
N VAL A 17 9.23 -11.43 23.38
CA VAL A 17 9.57 -12.85 23.50
C VAL A 17 9.41 -13.57 22.16
N GLY A 18 8.45 -13.16 21.33
CA GLY A 18 8.36 -13.59 19.93
C GLY A 18 9.61 -13.22 19.11
N VAL A 19 10.25 -12.09 19.42
CA VAL A 19 11.51 -11.65 18.80
C VAL A 19 12.71 -12.50 19.27
N ALA A 20 12.74 -12.94 20.53
CA ALA A 20 13.82 -13.81 21.03
C ALA A 20 13.74 -15.25 20.46
N ALA A 21 12.55 -15.78 20.22
CA ALA A 21 12.36 -17.09 19.60
C ALA A 21 12.47 -17.04 18.06
N GLY A 22 12.07 -15.93 17.43
CA GLY A 22 12.10 -15.74 15.98
C GLY A 22 13.51 -15.52 15.38
N TYR A 23 14.51 -15.18 16.19
CA TYR A 23 15.91 -15.12 15.76
C TYR A 23 16.60 -16.50 15.70
N GLY A 24 15.90 -17.58 16.06
CA GLY A 24 16.43 -18.95 16.08
C GLY A 24 16.12 -19.81 14.85
N VAL A 25 15.29 -19.35 13.88
CA VAL A 25 14.90 -20.19 12.74
C VAL A 25 14.84 -19.40 11.43
N ALA A 26 16.01 -19.18 10.84
CA ALA A 26 16.25 -18.94 9.42
C ALA A 26 17.76 -19.27 9.23
N ILE A 27 18.29 -20.14 8.37
CA ILE A 27 17.87 -20.78 7.13
C ILE A 27 18.76 -22.03 6.98
N ALA A 28 18.23 -23.18 6.56
CA ALA A 28 19.05 -24.31 6.10
C ALA A 28 19.08 -24.33 4.57
N HIS A 29 19.95 -23.52 3.98
CA HIS A 29 20.53 -23.77 2.66
C HIS A 29 22.04 -23.68 2.80
N THR A 30 22.66 -24.82 2.53
CA THR A 30 24.06 -25.15 2.75
C THR A 30 25.00 -24.35 1.84
N HIS A 31 25.95 -23.62 2.43
CA HIS A 31 27.33 -23.49 1.92
C HIS A 31 28.28 -23.25 3.10
N ALA A 32 29.23 -24.16 3.28
CA ALA A 32 30.18 -24.18 4.38
C ALA A 32 31.32 -23.18 4.17
N ALA A 33 31.55 -22.31 5.15
CA ALA A 33 32.82 -21.63 5.36
C ALA A 33 33.05 -21.51 6.87
N THR A 34 34.04 -22.26 7.36
CA THR A 34 34.47 -22.33 8.76
C THR A 34 35.16 -21.03 9.19
N TYR A 35 34.64 -20.36 10.21
CA TYR A 35 35.37 -19.32 10.95
C TYR A 35 35.32 -19.62 12.45
N THR A 36 36.50 -19.73 13.03
CA THR A 36 36.79 -20.00 14.44
C THR A 36 36.34 -18.85 15.33
N THR A 37 35.54 -19.12 16.37
CA THR A 37 35.05 -18.13 17.32
C THR A 37 35.99 -18.06 18.55
N THR A 38 36.56 -16.87 18.79
CA THR A 38 37.28 -16.56 20.04
C THR A 38 36.27 -16.03 21.06
N VAL A 39 36.21 -16.65 22.25
CA VAL A 39 35.36 -16.23 23.36
C VAL A 39 36.06 -15.12 24.14
N THR A 40 35.42 -13.95 24.26
CA THR A 40 35.88 -12.88 25.17
C THR A 40 34.82 -12.65 26.27
N SER A 41 35.31 -12.66 27.50
CA SER A 41 34.62 -12.58 28.78
C SER A 41 33.76 -11.33 28.99
N THR A 42 32.61 -11.52 29.63
CA THR A 42 31.61 -10.50 29.99
C THR A 42 31.98 -9.79 31.30
N THR A 43 32.01 -8.46 31.29
CA THR A 43 32.09 -7.62 32.50
C THR A 43 30.68 -7.29 32.98
N THR A 44 30.37 -7.62 34.23
CA THR A 44 29.08 -7.32 34.87
C THR A 44 29.07 -5.88 35.40
N THR A 45 28.20 -5.02 34.85
CA THR A 45 27.94 -3.70 35.40
C THR A 45 26.58 -3.71 36.11
N THR A 46 26.59 -3.46 37.41
CA THR A 46 25.41 -3.31 38.26
C THR A 46 24.65 -2.04 37.87
N VAL A 47 23.40 -2.16 37.41
CA VAL A 47 22.53 -1.02 37.11
C VAL A 47 21.58 -0.78 38.28
N THR A 48 21.74 0.36 38.95
CA THR A 48 20.84 0.87 39.99
C THR A 48 19.49 1.22 39.37
N SER A 49 18.42 0.59 39.86
CA SER A 49 17.05 0.82 39.40
C SER A 49 16.47 2.11 39.99
N THR A 50 16.53 3.21 39.23
CA THR A 50 15.72 4.41 39.50
C THR A 50 14.30 4.18 38.96
N SER A 51 13.32 4.09 39.87
CA SER A 51 11.91 3.98 39.52
C SER A 51 11.39 5.30 38.95
N VAL A 52 11.31 5.41 37.63
CA VAL A 52 10.58 6.48 36.96
C VAL A 52 9.10 6.11 36.97
N SER A 53 8.29 6.84 37.74
CA SER A 53 6.83 6.78 37.63
C SER A 53 6.41 7.29 36.25
N ALA A 54 6.19 6.37 35.31
CA ALA A 54 5.50 6.66 34.07
C ALA A 54 4.03 6.97 34.41
N THR A 55 3.67 8.24 34.38
CA THR A 55 2.27 8.67 34.30
C THR A 55 1.68 8.09 33.03
N THR A 56 0.85 7.05 33.18
CA THR A 56 0.07 6.50 32.07
C THR A 56 -0.85 7.62 31.56
N PRO A 57 -0.75 8.05 30.30
CA PRO A 57 -1.70 9.02 29.76
C PRO A 57 -3.10 8.42 29.88
N THR A 58 -4.02 9.18 30.47
CA THR A 58 -5.44 8.81 30.53
C THR A 58 -5.90 8.50 29.10
N PRO A 59 -6.53 7.35 28.83
CA PRO A 59 -7.05 7.03 27.50
C PRO A 59 -7.95 8.17 27.03
N SER A 60 -7.64 8.75 25.87
CA SER A 60 -8.50 9.76 25.25
C SER A 60 -9.90 9.16 25.08
N THR A 61 -10.92 9.90 25.51
CA THR A 61 -12.33 9.51 25.35
C THR A 61 -12.84 9.78 23.92
N GLN A 62 -12.04 10.47 23.09
CA GLN A 62 -12.35 10.69 21.68
C GLN A 62 -12.29 9.36 20.90
N PRO A 63 -13.19 9.16 19.92
CA PRO A 63 -13.17 7.96 19.11
C PRO A 63 -11.86 7.83 18.33
N PHE A 64 -11.34 6.60 18.22
CA PHE A 64 -10.28 6.26 17.30
C PHE A 64 -10.84 6.14 15.89
N VAL A 65 -10.37 6.97 14.96
CA VAL A 65 -10.78 6.94 13.55
C VAL A 65 -9.55 6.74 12.68
N VAL A 66 -9.59 5.74 11.80
CA VAL A 66 -8.58 5.57 10.76
C VAL A 66 -9.08 6.19 9.46
N GLY A 67 -8.28 7.07 8.87
CA GLY A 67 -8.44 7.51 7.50
C GLY A 67 -7.41 6.80 6.63
N ALA A 68 -7.85 6.15 5.56
CA ALA A 68 -6.94 5.39 4.72
C ALA A 68 -7.38 5.36 3.27
N ALA A 69 -6.42 5.11 2.37
CA ALA A 69 -6.69 4.82 0.98
C ALA A 69 -7.80 3.76 0.84
N GLY A 70 -8.71 3.95 -0.13
CA GLY A 70 -9.83 3.05 -0.40
C GLY A 70 -9.39 1.59 -0.58
N THR A 71 -8.24 1.39 -1.20
CA THR A 71 -7.63 0.07 -1.42
C THR A 71 -7.14 -0.64 -0.16
N LEU A 72 -7.04 0.05 0.99
CA LEU A 72 -6.75 -0.55 2.29
C LEU A 72 -8.01 -1.00 3.04
N LYS A 73 -9.22 -0.68 2.54
CA LYS A 73 -10.49 -0.88 3.25
C LYS A 73 -10.63 -2.29 3.84
N PHE A 74 -10.35 -3.32 3.06
CA PHE A 74 -10.58 -4.71 3.49
C PHE A 74 -9.59 -5.11 4.59
N ALA A 75 -8.28 -4.98 4.33
CA ALA A 75 -7.24 -5.24 5.31
C ALA A 75 -7.43 -4.44 6.61
N PHE A 76 -7.71 -3.14 6.52
CA PHE A 76 -7.89 -2.30 7.70
C PHE A 76 -9.19 -2.63 8.45
N THR A 77 -10.25 -3.06 7.76
CA THR A 77 -11.47 -3.55 8.43
C THR A 77 -11.16 -4.80 9.26
N ASP A 78 -10.38 -5.73 8.71
CA ASP A 78 -9.98 -6.95 9.43
C ASP A 78 -9.08 -6.63 10.64
N VAL A 79 -8.12 -5.71 10.49
CA VAL A 79 -7.28 -5.22 11.60
C VAL A 79 -8.13 -4.53 12.68
N LEU A 80 -9.09 -3.68 12.29
CA LEU A 80 -10.01 -3.02 13.22
C LEU A 80 -10.89 -4.03 13.98
N ASN A 81 -11.30 -5.12 13.33
CA ASN A 81 -12.06 -6.19 13.99
C ASN A 81 -11.22 -6.87 15.08
N VAL A 82 -9.95 -7.17 14.79
CA VAL A 82 -9.01 -7.70 15.79
C VAL A 82 -8.80 -6.70 16.93
N MET A 83 -8.58 -5.42 16.60
CA MET A 83 -8.39 -4.36 17.59
C MET A 83 -9.60 -4.22 18.51
N LYS A 84 -10.82 -4.28 17.97
CA LYS A 84 -12.07 -4.23 18.73
C LYS A 84 -12.19 -5.40 19.71
N SER A 85 -11.79 -6.60 19.29
CA SER A 85 -11.76 -7.78 20.17
C SER A 85 -10.70 -7.66 21.27
N MET A 86 -9.53 -7.09 20.98
CA MET A 86 -8.46 -6.90 21.96
C MET A 86 -8.75 -5.77 22.96
N TYR A 87 -9.46 -4.72 22.53
CA TYR A 87 -9.76 -3.54 23.34
C TYR A 87 -11.27 -3.20 23.31
N PRO A 88 -12.13 -3.99 23.99
CA PRO A 88 -13.59 -3.79 23.92
C PRO A 88 -14.07 -2.44 24.46
N SER A 89 -13.27 -1.77 25.31
CA SER A 89 -13.56 -0.43 25.84
C SER A 89 -13.12 0.71 24.91
N LEU A 90 -12.42 0.41 23.82
CA LEU A 90 -12.00 1.43 22.85
C LEU A 90 -13.18 1.79 21.94
N THR A 91 -13.54 3.06 21.90
CA THR A 91 -14.49 3.58 20.92
C THR A 91 -13.81 3.70 19.56
N ILE A 92 -14.14 2.81 18.63
CA ILE A 92 -13.72 2.90 17.23
C ILE A 92 -14.81 3.64 16.45
N GLY A 93 -14.47 4.78 15.87
CA GLY A 93 -15.37 5.55 15.02
C GLY A 93 -15.44 5.00 13.59
N GLN A 94 -16.31 5.58 12.76
CA GLN A 94 -16.48 5.16 11.37
C GLN A 94 -15.19 5.42 10.58
N PRO A 95 -14.53 4.39 10.01
CA PRO A 95 -13.35 4.59 9.19
C PRO A 95 -13.64 5.44 7.94
N TYR A 96 -12.70 6.30 7.58
CA TYR A 96 -12.79 7.16 6.39
C TYR A 96 -11.93 6.60 5.26
N PHE A 97 -12.54 5.76 4.42
CA PHE A 97 -11.90 5.17 3.25
C PHE A 97 -12.25 5.95 1.97
N LYS A 98 -11.24 6.59 1.35
CA LYS A 98 -11.31 7.40 0.12
C LYS A 98 -9.96 7.38 -0.61
N GLY A 99 -9.83 8.07 -1.75
CA GLY A 99 -8.52 8.28 -2.38
C GLY A 99 -7.56 8.97 -1.40
N SER A 100 -6.26 8.61 -1.41
CA SER A 100 -5.31 9.10 -0.41
C SER A 100 -5.25 10.63 -0.31
N GLY A 101 -5.35 11.33 -1.46
CA GLY A 101 -5.37 12.79 -1.50
C GLY A 101 -6.62 13.38 -0.86
N GLU A 102 -7.77 12.73 -1.07
CA GLU A 102 -9.03 13.10 -0.40
C GLU A 102 -8.96 12.85 1.11
N VAL A 103 -8.37 11.73 1.56
CA VAL A 103 -8.15 11.45 2.99
C VAL A 103 -7.24 12.50 3.63
N ALA A 104 -6.12 12.83 2.99
CA ALA A 104 -5.20 13.84 3.52
C ALA A 104 -5.85 15.24 3.55
N GLY A 105 -6.58 15.62 2.49
CA GLY A 105 -7.32 16.89 2.44
C GLY A 105 -8.45 16.97 3.47
N TYR A 106 -9.13 15.85 3.74
CA TYR A 106 -10.14 15.77 4.79
C TYR A 106 -9.53 16.05 6.17
N GLU A 107 -8.34 15.52 6.46
CA GLU A 107 -7.68 15.82 7.74
C GLU A 107 -7.38 17.30 7.91
N LEU A 108 -6.87 17.97 6.86
CA LEU A 108 -6.53 19.40 6.88
C LEU A 108 -7.71 20.31 7.28
N THR A 109 -8.95 19.82 7.12
CA THR A 109 -10.16 20.59 7.39
C THR A 109 -10.92 20.12 8.63
N THR A 110 -10.67 18.90 9.13
CA THR A 110 -11.51 18.28 10.17
C THR A 110 -10.77 17.92 11.45
N ASN A 111 -9.48 17.58 11.38
CA ASN A 111 -8.69 17.09 12.52
C ASN A 111 -9.34 15.89 13.24
N GLN A 112 -9.91 14.95 12.48
CA GLN A 112 -10.69 13.84 13.04
C GLN A 112 -9.95 12.49 12.97
N LEU A 113 -8.87 12.39 12.20
CA LEU A 113 -8.20 11.13 11.93
C LEU A 113 -7.07 10.87 12.92
N SER A 114 -7.11 9.70 13.57
CA SER A 114 -6.07 9.27 14.52
C SER A 114 -4.88 8.61 13.80
N VAL A 115 -5.12 7.98 12.66
CA VAL A 115 -4.11 7.41 11.76
C VAL A 115 -4.49 7.79 10.34
N ILE A 116 -3.49 8.14 9.53
CA ILE A 116 -3.64 8.39 8.10
C ILE A 116 -2.75 7.41 7.35
N ALA A 117 -3.33 6.70 6.37
CA ALA A 117 -2.58 5.78 5.51
C ALA A 117 -2.83 6.05 4.01
N SER A 118 -1.74 6.15 3.24
CA SER A 118 -1.76 6.41 1.80
C SER A 118 -1.39 5.16 1.00
N ALA A 119 -1.91 5.04 -0.22
CA ALA A 119 -1.50 4.08 -1.26
C ALA A 119 -0.24 4.48 -2.05
N ASP A 120 0.43 5.56 -1.65
CA ASP A 120 1.72 5.96 -2.18
C ASP A 120 2.58 6.67 -1.15
N THR A 121 3.85 6.82 -1.50
CA THR A 121 4.90 7.47 -0.70
C THR A 121 4.97 8.99 -0.88
N THR A 122 4.00 9.61 -1.59
CA THR A 122 4.09 11.03 -1.96
C THR A 122 2.95 11.87 -1.40
N THR A 123 1.77 11.27 -1.15
CA THR A 123 0.59 11.99 -0.65
C THR A 123 0.84 12.58 0.75
N ILE A 124 1.29 11.77 1.71
CA ILE A 124 1.50 12.26 3.09
C ILE A 124 2.54 13.40 3.11
N PRO A 125 3.72 13.28 2.45
CA PRO A 125 4.67 14.38 2.42
C PRO A 125 4.15 15.63 1.70
N SER A 126 3.50 15.49 0.54
CA SER A 126 3.07 16.65 -0.25
C SER A 126 1.90 17.41 0.39
N VAL A 127 1.04 16.72 1.15
CA VAL A 127 -0.15 17.31 1.76
C VAL A 127 0.03 17.60 3.25
N LEU A 128 0.50 16.63 4.05
CA LEU A 128 0.50 16.76 5.51
C LEU A 128 1.80 17.36 6.06
N PHE A 129 2.96 17.10 5.45
CA PHE A 129 4.21 17.71 5.92
C PHE A 129 4.22 19.22 5.63
N THR A 130 3.71 19.61 4.46
CA THR A 130 3.63 21.01 4.02
C THR A 130 2.70 21.86 4.90
N HIS A 131 1.79 21.22 5.64
CA HIS A 131 0.86 21.88 6.58
C HIS A 131 1.19 21.59 8.05
N ASN A 132 2.35 20.99 8.35
CA ASN A 132 2.81 20.69 9.71
C ASN A 132 1.85 19.79 10.52
N TYR A 133 1.21 18.81 9.88
CA TYR A 133 0.36 17.81 10.55
C TYR A 133 1.15 16.59 11.03
N THR A 134 2.28 16.31 10.38
CA THR A 134 3.26 15.29 10.75
C THR A 134 4.58 15.60 10.00
N ASP A 135 5.69 15.01 10.41
CA ASP A 135 6.98 15.12 9.72
C ASP A 135 7.61 13.75 9.41
N TYR A 136 6.85 12.66 9.58
CA TYR A 136 7.26 11.31 9.23
C TYR A 136 6.11 10.51 8.60
N GLU A 137 6.46 9.53 7.78
CA GLU A 137 5.59 8.44 7.35
C GLU A 137 6.36 7.13 7.40
N ILE A 138 5.64 6.02 7.54
CA ILE A 138 6.21 4.69 7.60
C ILE A 138 5.66 3.85 6.45
N ALA A 139 6.50 3.48 5.49
CA ALA A 139 6.18 2.48 4.49
C ALA A 139 6.08 1.11 5.16
N PHE A 140 4.88 0.53 5.15
CA PHE A 140 4.56 -0.69 5.92
C PHE A 140 4.17 -1.88 5.04
N GLY A 141 3.85 -1.65 3.76
CA GLY A 141 3.44 -2.72 2.86
C GLY A 141 3.56 -2.35 1.40
N ILE A 142 3.73 -3.35 0.55
CA ILE A 142 3.75 -3.22 -0.91
C ILE A 142 2.62 -4.06 -1.51
N THR A 143 1.97 -3.53 -2.53
CA THR A 143 1.05 -4.29 -3.40
C THR A 143 1.42 -4.02 -4.85
N GLN A 144 0.58 -4.43 -5.80
CA GLN A 144 0.84 -4.28 -7.22
C GLN A 144 -0.43 -3.96 -8.00
N MET A 145 -0.29 -3.23 -9.09
CA MET A 145 -1.33 -3.02 -10.09
C MET A 145 -1.81 -4.35 -10.65
N VAL A 146 -3.13 -4.45 -10.80
CA VAL A 146 -3.81 -5.52 -11.52
C VAL A 146 -4.88 -4.89 -12.40
N ILE A 147 -5.48 -5.68 -13.29
CA ILE A 147 -6.63 -5.22 -14.08
C ILE A 147 -7.82 -6.09 -13.71
N ILE A 148 -8.92 -5.48 -13.26
CA ILE A 148 -10.19 -6.20 -13.09
C ILE A 148 -10.85 -6.29 -14.46
N VAL A 149 -11.22 -7.50 -14.87
CA VAL A 149 -11.81 -7.84 -16.16
C VAL A 149 -13.29 -8.20 -16.00
N ASN A 150 -14.12 -7.72 -16.92
CA ASN A 150 -15.55 -8.05 -16.96
C ASN A 150 -15.79 -9.31 -17.81
N LEU A 151 -15.96 -10.45 -17.15
CA LEU A 151 -16.16 -11.75 -17.81
C LEU A 151 -17.55 -11.89 -18.48
N ASN A 152 -18.46 -10.94 -18.27
CA ASN A 152 -19.72 -10.89 -19.00
C ASN A 152 -19.56 -10.26 -20.41
N THR A 153 -18.37 -9.79 -20.77
CA THR A 153 -18.08 -9.15 -22.06
C THR A 153 -17.12 -10.01 -22.88
N THR A 154 -17.28 -10.02 -24.21
CA THR A 154 -16.37 -10.75 -25.12
C THR A 154 -14.92 -10.31 -24.93
N ALA A 155 -14.67 -9.00 -24.83
CA ALA A 155 -13.32 -8.46 -24.62
C ALA A 155 -12.71 -8.93 -23.28
N GLY A 156 -13.49 -8.93 -22.19
CA GLY A 156 -13.02 -9.41 -20.89
C GLY A 156 -12.73 -10.91 -20.87
N GLN A 157 -13.55 -11.73 -21.54
CA GLN A 157 -13.30 -13.17 -21.69
C GLN A 157 -12.04 -13.44 -22.51
N GLU A 158 -11.84 -12.72 -23.61
CA GLU A 158 -10.66 -12.87 -24.47
C GLU A 158 -9.38 -12.50 -23.72
N VAL A 159 -9.35 -11.35 -23.06
CA VAL A 159 -8.20 -10.91 -22.24
C VAL A 159 -7.91 -11.91 -21.12
N TYR A 160 -8.93 -12.42 -20.44
CA TYR A 160 -8.73 -13.41 -19.38
C TYR A 160 -8.15 -14.72 -19.90
N ASN A 161 -8.59 -15.18 -21.08
CA ASN A 161 -8.04 -16.38 -21.72
C ASN A 161 -6.59 -16.18 -22.15
N LEU A 162 -6.28 -15.05 -22.79
CA LEU A 162 -4.89 -14.70 -23.15
C LEU A 162 -3.99 -14.60 -21.92
N TRP A 163 -4.49 -14.02 -20.82
CA TRP A 163 -3.74 -13.96 -19.57
C TRP A 163 -3.42 -15.36 -19.02
N LYS A 164 -4.37 -16.29 -19.06
CA LYS A 164 -4.14 -17.70 -18.66
C LYS A 164 -3.09 -18.37 -19.56
N GLU A 165 -3.15 -18.15 -20.87
CA GLU A 165 -2.12 -18.65 -21.80
C GLU A 165 -0.74 -18.09 -21.45
N ALA A 166 -0.65 -16.78 -21.18
CA ALA A 166 0.61 -16.12 -20.81
C ALA A 166 1.24 -16.69 -19.54
N GLN A 167 0.45 -17.23 -18.60
CA GLN A 167 0.99 -17.88 -17.39
C GLN A 167 1.75 -19.19 -17.72
N GLY A 168 1.45 -19.83 -18.85
CA GLY A 168 2.13 -21.05 -19.30
C GLY A 168 3.40 -20.81 -20.11
N TYR A 169 3.69 -19.56 -20.49
CA TYR A 169 4.86 -19.22 -21.31
C TYR A 169 6.03 -18.75 -20.46
N VAL A 170 7.25 -19.01 -20.94
CA VAL A 170 8.46 -18.46 -20.33
C VAL A 170 8.39 -16.92 -20.41
N PRO A 171 8.51 -16.20 -19.28
CA PRO A 171 8.52 -14.73 -19.28
C PRO A 171 9.56 -14.19 -20.27
N LEU A 172 9.22 -13.10 -20.97
CA LEU A 172 10.04 -12.47 -22.01
C LEU A 172 10.30 -13.29 -23.29
N SER A 173 9.77 -14.51 -23.41
CA SER A 173 9.80 -15.23 -24.69
C SER A 173 9.00 -14.50 -25.78
N ALA A 174 9.27 -14.82 -27.04
CA ALA A 174 8.55 -14.22 -28.17
C ALA A 174 7.02 -14.42 -28.05
N GLN A 175 6.59 -15.62 -27.67
CA GLN A 175 5.18 -15.96 -27.48
C GLN A 175 4.56 -15.19 -26.31
N TRP A 176 5.26 -15.13 -25.17
CA TRP A 176 4.80 -14.37 -24.00
C TRP A 176 4.64 -12.87 -24.33
N ASN A 177 5.63 -12.28 -25.00
CA ASN A 177 5.57 -10.89 -25.43
C ASN A 177 4.43 -10.64 -26.43
N ASP A 178 4.17 -11.58 -27.33
CA ASP A 178 3.08 -11.48 -28.29
C ASP A 178 1.70 -11.53 -27.63
N THR A 179 1.52 -12.44 -26.67
CA THR A 179 0.29 -12.54 -25.90
C THR A 179 0.01 -11.28 -25.10
N TRP A 180 1.02 -10.68 -24.47
CA TRP A 180 0.86 -9.40 -23.77
C TRP A 180 0.57 -8.24 -24.71
N ARG A 181 1.20 -8.18 -25.90
CA ARG A 181 0.82 -7.21 -26.93
C ARG A 181 -0.66 -7.34 -27.28
N ARG A 182 -1.16 -8.56 -27.51
CA ARG A 182 -2.57 -8.81 -27.82
C ARG A 182 -3.51 -8.36 -26.69
N ILE A 183 -3.17 -8.67 -25.43
CA ILE A 183 -3.94 -8.20 -24.26
C ILE A 183 -4.05 -6.68 -24.26
N PHE A 184 -2.93 -5.96 -24.37
CA PHE A 184 -2.94 -4.50 -24.35
C PHE A 184 -3.54 -3.88 -25.62
N THR A 185 -3.49 -4.56 -26.77
CA THR A 185 -4.23 -4.16 -27.97
C THR A 185 -5.73 -4.17 -27.73
N ILE A 186 -6.26 -5.21 -27.07
CA ILE A 186 -7.69 -5.27 -26.74
C ILE A 186 -8.06 -4.16 -25.75
N ILE A 187 -7.28 -4.00 -24.68
CA ILE A 187 -7.59 -3.04 -23.60
C ILE A 187 -7.50 -1.59 -24.11
N ALA A 188 -6.42 -1.23 -24.80
CA ALA A 188 -6.12 0.15 -25.15
C ALA A 188 -6.60 0.53 -26.57
N LEU A 189 -6.34 -0.31 -27.56
CA LEU A 189 -6.44 0.07 -28.98
C LEU A 189 -7.79 -0.28 -29.62
N ASN A 190 -8.52 -1.26 -29.09
CA ASN A 190 -9.84 -1.60 -29.62
C ASN A 190 -10.82 -0.44 -29.38
N SER A 191 -11.40 0.12 -30.44
CA SER A 191 -12.30 1.29 -30.37
C SER A 191 -13.57 1.05 -29.56
N SER A 192 -14.01 -0.21 -29.44
CA SER A 192 -15.22 -0.58 -28.68
C SER A 192 -14.99 -0.75 -27.18
N THR A 193 -13.73 -0.71 -26.72
CA THR A 193 -13.38 -0.91 -25.31
C THR A 193 -13.30 0.40 -24.55
N ILE A 194 -13.99 0.45 -23.41
CA ILE A 194 -13.99 1.55 -22.45
C ILE A 194 -13.42 1.03 -21.12
N VAL A 195 -12.48 1.77 -20.55
CA VAL A 195 -11.83 1.40 -19.28
C VAL A 195 -12.30 2.29 -18.12
N GLY A 196 -12.43 1.71 -16.93
CA GLY A 196 -12.64 2.43 -15.68
C GLY A 196 -11.32 2.83 -15.05
N VAL A 197 -11.20 4.10 -14.63
CA VAL A 197 -9.99 4.65 -14.01
C VAL A 197 -10.34 5.57 -12.84
N SER A 198 -9.47 5.65 -11.84
CA SER A 198 -9.60 6.61 -10.75
C SER A 198 -9.05 7.98 -11.16
N ASN A 199 -9.50 9.03 -10.48
CA ASN A 199 -8.97 10.37 -10.64
C ASN A 199 -7.52 10.46 -10.08
N PRO A 200 -6.51 10.83 -10.90
CA PRO A 200 -5.11 10.87 -10.48
C PRO A 200 -4.78 11.98 -9.45
N PHE A 201 -5.63 13.01 -9.29
CA PHE A 201 -5.41 14.10 -8.33
C PHE A 201 -5.83 13.73 -6.91
N THR A 202 -6.81 12.85 -6.76
CA THR A 202 -7.40 12.49 -5.47
C THR A 202 -7.07 11.08 -5.02
N ASP A 203 -6.77 10.18 -5.97
CA ASP A 203 -6.50 8.76 -5.73
C ASP A 203 -5.22 8.30 -6.44
N PRO A 204 -4.18 7.86 -5.70
CA PRO A 204 -2.95 7.35 -6.30
C PRO A 204 -3.16 6.23 -7.32
N SER A 205 -4.20 5.42 -7.18
CA SER A 205 -4.50 4.34 -8.13
C SER A 205 -4.78 4.87 -9.55
N GLY A 206 -5.24 6.13 -9.67
CA GLY A 206 -5.47 6.81 -10.94
C GLY A 206 -4.18 7.07 -11.72
N TYR A 207 -3.21 7.77 -11.11
CA TYR A 207 -1.94 8.05 -11.78
C TYR A 207 -1.09 6.78 -11.93
N GLN A 208 -1.19 5.84 -11.00
CA GLN A 208 -0.48 4.57 -11.08
C GLN A 208 -1.03 3.68 -12.20
N ALA A 209 -2.34 3.73 -12.51
CA ALA A 209 -2.89 3.13 -13.73
C ALA A 209 -2.30 3.76 -14.99
N MET A 210 -2.16 5.09 -15.04
CA MET A 210 -1.51 5.78 -16.16
C MET A 210 -0.04 5.37 -16.31
N CYS A 211 0.69 5.25 -15.20
CA CYS A 211 2.06 4.76 -15.16
C CYS A 211 2.17 3.31 -15.68
N MET A 212 1.29 2.42 -15.22
CA MET A 212 1.21 1.03 -15.69
C MET A 212 1.00 0.97 -17.20
N VAL A 213 0.08 1.77 -17.75
CA VAL A 213 -0.17 1.83 -19.20
C VAL A 213 1.06 2.34 -19.96
N LYS A 214 1.76 3.37 -19.44
CA LYS A 214 3.01 3.85 -20.05
C LYS A 214 4.12 2.82 -20.03
N LEU A 215 4.29 2.11 -18.92
CA LEU A 215 5.27 1.02 -18.79
C LEU A 215 4.93 -0.14 -19.72
N ALA A 216 3.65 -0.48 -19.90
CA ALA A 216 3.22 -1.47 -20.87
C ALA A 216 3.54 -1.04 -22.30
N GLY A 217 3.31 0.24 -22.65
CA GLY A 217 3.69 0.81 -23.94
C GLY A 217 5.19 0.74 -24.19
N LEU A 218 5.99 1.10 -23.19
CA LEU A 218 7.45 1.00 -23.25
C LEU A 218 7.91 -0.45 -23.40
N THR A 219 7.40 -1.36 -22.57
CA THR A 219 7.81 -2.77 -22.51
C THR A 219 7.47 -3.54 -23.79
N PHE A 220 6.23 -3.41 -24.27
CA PHE A 220 5.69 -4.29 -25.31
C PHE A 220 5.65 -3.66 -26.71
N PHE A 221 5.69 -2.33 -26.78
CA PHE A 221 5.58 -1.57 -28.04
C PHE A 221 6.77 -0.64 -28.28
N ASN A 222 7.76 -0.64 -27.39
CA ASN A 222 8.93 0.25 -27.45
C ASN A 222 8.55 1.74 -27.54
N ASN A 223 7.39 2.12 -26.99
CA ASN A 223 6.89 3.48 -26.99
C ASN A 223 5.97 3.71 -25.79
N ALA A 224 6.47 4.43 -24.79
CA ALA A 224 5.75 4.71 -23.55
C ALA A 224 4.41 5.44 -23.76
N SER A 225 4.29 6.28 -24.81
CA SER A 225 3.06 7.05 -25.05
C SER A 225 2.02 6.27 -25.85
N TYR A 226 2.41 5.20 -26.56
CA TYR A 226 1.54 4.54 -27.54
C TYR A 226 0.19 4.07 -26.96
N LEU A 227 0.23 3.32 -25.84
CA LEU A 227 -1.01 2.86 -25.19
C LEU A 227 -1.67 3.97 -24.36
N PHE A 228 -0.86 4.87 -23.79
CA PHE A 228 -1.35 5.97 -22.96
C PHE A 228 -2.21 6.94 -23.79
N ASP A 229 -1.72 7.38 -24.94
CA ASP A 229 -2.45 8.30 -25.84
C ASP A 229 -3.72 7.64 -26.41
N ALA A 230 -3.67 6.33 -26.68
CA ALA A 230 -4.83 5.58 -27.15
C ALA A 230 -5.99 5.54 -26.14
N ILE A 231 -5.69 5.56 -24.84
CA ILE A 231 -6.70 5.61 -23.77
C ILE A 231 -6.99 7.05 -23.37
N TYR A 232 -5.99 7.77 -22.88
CA TYR A 232 -6.15 9.05 -22.20
C TYR A 232 -6.18 10.25 -23.16
N GLY A 233 -5.74 10.09 -24.41
CA GLY A 233 -5.92 11.08 -25.48
C GLY A 233 -7.34 11.12 -26.05
N HIS A 234 -8.22 10.19 -25.63
CA HIS A 234 -9.57 10.04 -26.17
C HIS A 234 -10.58 9.92 -25.02
N SER A 235 -11.31 11.00 -24.71
CA SER A 235 -12.24 11.02 -23.58
C SER A 235 -13.34 9.95 -23.62
N GLY A 236 -13.67 9.41 -24.81
CA GLY A 236 -14.61 8.29 -24.97
C GLY A 236 -14.05 6.91 -24.62
N LYS A 237 -12.74 6.80 -24.36
CA LYS A 237 -12.07 5.51 -24.08
C LYS A 237 -11.97 5.18 -22.60
N TYR A 238 -12.29 6.13 -21.71
CA TYR A 238 -12.27 5.89 -20.27
C TYR A 238 -13.43 6.55 -19.53
N MET A 239 -13.82 5.97 -18.40
CA MET A 239 -14.72 6.58 -17.43
C MET A 239 -13.99 6.77 -16.11
N MET A 240 -13.85 8.03 -15.69
CA MET A 240 -13.13 8.39 -14.47
C MET A 240 -14.07 8.52 -13.27
N ARG A 241 -13.67 7.99 -12.10
CA ARG A 241 -14.40 8.13 -10.82
C ARG A 241 -13.44 8.42 -9.67
N ASN A 242 -13.97 8.86 -8.54
CA ASN A 242 -13.18 9.09 -7.32
C ASN A 242 -13.16 7.87 -6.39
N THR A 243 -14.04 6.88 -6.62
CA THR A 243 -14.10 5.68 -5.80
C THR A 243 -14.18 4.41 -6.64
N GLU A 244 -13.54 3.35 -6.17
CA GLU A 244 -13.54 2.03 -6.81
C GLU A 244 -14.94 1.40 -6.85
N VAL A 245 -15.80 1.70 -5.86
CA VAL A 245 -17.19 1.21 -5.82
C VAL A 245 -17.98 1.73 -7.01
N ASP A 246 -17.77 2.99 -7.40
CA ASP A 246 -18.40 3.56 -8.58
C ASP A 246 -17.91 2.84 -9.85
N LEU A 247 -16.61 2.54 -9.95
CA LEU A 247 -16.04 1.82 -11.09
C LEU A 247 -16.61 0.41 -11.23
N LEU A 248 -16.77 -0.33 -10.14
CA LEU A 248 -17.39 -1.66 -10.16
C LEU A 248 -18.88 -1.61 -10.52
N THR A 249 -19.56 -0.51 -10.18
CA THR A 249 -20.95 -0.27 -10.60
C THR A 249 -21.03 -0.05 -12.11
N LEU A 250 -20.12 0.76 -12.69
CA LEU A 250 -20.02 0.93 -14.15
C LEU A 250 -19.74 -0.40 -14.84
N MET A 251 -18.85 -1.22 -14.29
CA MET A 251 -18.52 -2.53 -14.83
C MET A 251 -19.73 -3.47 -14.79
N SER A 252 -20.47 -3.51 -13.68
CA SER A 252 -21.68 -4.33 -13.52
C SER A 252 -22.78 -3.92 -14.49
N ALA A 253 -22.86 -2.63 -14.84
CA ALA A 253 -23.76 -2.10 -15.87
C ALA A 253 -23.26 -2.33 -17.32
N GLY A 254 -22.09 -2.95 -17.51
CA GLY A 254 -21.48 -3.20 -18.83
C GLY A 254 -20.88 -1.96 -19.49
N GLN A 255 -20.78 -0.83 -18.78
CA GLN A 255 -20.30 0.44 -19.31
C GLN A 255 -18.78 0.49 -19.44
N VAL A 256 -18.05 -0.30 -18.65
CA VAL A 256 -16.61 -0.51 -18.76
C VAL A 256 -16.29 -2.00 -18.81
N GLN A 257 -15.32 -2.38 -19.64
CA GLN A 257 -14.88 -3.77 -19.80
C GLN A 257 -13.72 -4.12 -18.86
N PHE A 258 -12.94 -3.10 -18.48
CA PHE A 258 -11.75 -3.25 -17.64
C PHE A 258 -11.69 -2.12 -16.61
N ILE A 259 -11.25 -2.40 -15.38
CA ILE A 259 -10.85 -1.36 -14.42
C ILE A 259 -9.32 -1.43 -14.29
N LEU A 260 -8.65 -0.32 -14.63
CA LEU A 260 -7.19 -0.25 -14.63
C LEU A 260 -6.62 0.24 -13.29
N SER A 261 -7.40 1.01 -12.53
CA SER A 261 -7.01 1.54 -11.22
C SER A 261 -7.38 0.58 -10.09
N ALA A 262 -6.83 -0.62 -10.17
CA ALA A 262 -6.98 -1.66 -9.16
C ALA A 262 -5.61 -2.18 -8.72
N TYR A 263 -5.51 -2.54 -7.45
CA TYR A 263 -4.38 -3.28 -6.91
C TYR A 263 -4.80 -4.70 -6.55
N THR A 264 -3.83 -5.56 -6.27
CA THR A 264 -4.14 -6.90 -5.73
C THR A 264 -4.97 -6.78 -4.44
N SER A 265 -4.71 -5.76 -3.62
CA SER A 265 -5.33 -5.57 -2.32
C SER A 265 -6.84 -5.35 -2.32
N ASN A 266 -7.35 -4.60 -3.29
CA ASN A 266 -8.80 -4.42 -3.46
C ASN A 266 -9.39 -5.41 -4.45
N ALA A 267 -8.65 -5.87 -5.45
CA ALA A 267 -9.15 -6.81 -6.46
C ALA A 267 -9.49 -8.20 -5.89
N ILE A 268 -8.69 -8.74 -4.95
CA ILE A 268 -8.97 -10.03 -4.30
C ILE A 268 -10.39 -10.05 -3.71
N PRO A 269 -10.74 -9.17 -2.75
CA PRO A 269 -12.07 -9.20 -2.15
C PRO A 269 -13.15 -8.71 -3.12
N GLN A 270 -12.89 -7.71 -3.96
CA GLN A 270 -13.90 -7.16 -4.87
C GLN A 270 -14.36 -8.19 -5.90
N THR A 271 -13.45 -8.95 -6.51
CA THR A 271 -13.83 -9.95 -7.51
C THR A 271 -14.59 -11.14 -6.92
N HIS A 272 -14.44 -11.42 -5.62
CA HIS A 272 -15.30 -12.38 -4.91
C HIS A 272 -16.72 -11.85 -4.71
N ILE A 273 -16.87 -10.55 -4.45
CA ILE A 273 -18.16 -9.87 -4.22
C ILE A 273 -18.91 -9.67 -5.54
N TYR A 274 -18.26 -9.14 -6.57
CA TYR A 274 -18.87 -8.80 -7.85
C TYR A 274 -18.77 -9.98 -8.83
N LYS A 275 -19.85 -10.75 -8.95
CA LYS A 275 -19.91 -11.92 -9.85
C LYS A 275 -19.74 -11.52 -11.32
N GLY A 276 -19.19 -12.42 -12.13
CA GLY A 276 -18.86 -12.14 -13.53
C GLY A 276 -17.65 -11.22 -13.69
N THR A 277 -16.85 -11.04 -12.64
CA THR A 277 -15.56 -10.35 -12.71
C THR A 277 -14.43 -11.29 -12.31
N ALA A 278 -13.22 -11.00 -12.79
CA ALA A 278 -11.97 -11.57 -12.33
C ALA A 278 -10.91 -10.48 -12.34
N TYR A 279 -9.71 -10.75 -11.83
CA TYR A 279 -8.56 -9.88 -12.05
C TYR A 279 -7.43 -10.64 -12.73
N ILE A 280 -6.63 -9.92 -13.49
CA ILE A 280 -5.40 -10.42 -14.10
C ILE A 280 -4.20 -9.76 -13.43
N THR A 281 -3.19 -10.57 -13.10
CA THR A 281 -1.90 -10.07 -12.63
C THR A 281 -1.09 -9.54 -13.81
N LEU A 282 -0.30 -8.51 -13.56
CA LEU A 282 0.55 -7.89 -14.57
C LEU A 282 2.03 -8.29 -14.37
N PRO A 283 2.86 -8.26 -15.43
CA PRO A 283 4.28 -8.57 -15.32
C PRO A 283 5.02 -7.58 -14.39
N PRO A 284 6.07 -8.02 -13.67
CA PRO A 284 6.77 -7.19 -12.68
C PRO A 284 7.30 -5.85 -13.20
N MET A 285 7.72 -5.77 -14.46
CA MET A 285 8.21 -4.53 -15.08
C MET A 285 7.11 -3.49 -15.37
N VAL A 286 5.83 -3.88 -15.30
CA VAL A 286 4.67 -3.02 -15.61
C VAL A 286 3.78 -2.80 -14.39
N ASN A 287 3.77 -3.73 -13.43
CA ASN A 287 2.77 -3.78 -12.37
C ASN A 287 3.02 -2.84 -11.17
N LEU A 288 4.13 -2.08 -11.16
CA LEU A 288 4.51 -1.20 -10.05
C LEU A 288 4.60 -1.92 -8.69
N GLY A 289 4.79 -3.22 -8.66
CA GLY A 289 4.74 -4.03 -7.43
C GLY A 289 6.07 -4.56 -6.95
N ASN A 290 7.15 -4.32 -7.69
CA ASN A 290 8.44 -4.91 -7.41
C ASN A 290 9.52 -3.84 -7.27
N LEU A 291 10.11 -3.77 -6.08
CA LEU A 291 11.16 -2.80 -5.74
C LEU A 291 12.44 -2.95 -6.58
N SER A 292 12.70 -4.13 -7.16
CA SER A 292 13.83 -4.31 -8.08
C SER A 292 13.65 -3.58 -9.41
N TYR A 293 12.43 -3.16 -9.74
CA TYR A 293 12.10 -2.46 -10.99
C TYR A 293 11.93 -0.95 -10.81
N VAL A 294 12.24 -0.38 -9.64
CA VAL A 294 12.11 1.08 -9.38
C VAL A 294 12.78 1.91 -10.48
N ASN A 295 14.02 1.62 -10.84
CA ASN A 295 14.74 2.33 -11.90
C ASN A 295 14.07 2.19 -13.27
N TYR A 296 13.40 1.06 -13.53
CA TYR A 296 12.64 0.86 -14.76
C TYR A 296 11.34 1.66 -14.74
N TYR A 297 10.63 1.65 -13.60
CA TYR A 297 9.40 2.43 -13.43
C TYR A 297 9.65 3.93 -13.63
N HIS A 298 10.79 4.44 -13.15
CA HIS A 298 11.22 5.83 -13.31
C HIS A 298 11.63 6.23 -14.73
N GLN A 299 11.65 5.32 -15.70
CA GLN A 299 11.85 5.68 -17.11
C GLN A 299 10.65 6.44 -17.70
N VAL A 300 9.50 6.41 -17.02
CA VAL A 300 8.30 7.13 -17.43
C VAL A 300 7.77 7.99 -16.29
N ASN A 301 7.08 9.06 -16.65
CA ASN A 301 6.30 9.90 -15.76
C ASN A 301 4.95 10.19 -16.40
N VAL A 302 4.00 10.67 -15.60
CA VAL A 302 2.66 11.02 -16.09
C VAL A 302 2.43 12.50 -15.79
N THR A 303 2.09 13.28 -16.81
CA THR A 303 1.64 14.66 -16.64
C THR A 303 0.15 14.73 -16.93
N TRP A 304 -0.63 15.27 -16.01
CA TRP A 304 -2.09 15.35 -16.12
C TRP A 304 -2.58 16.74 -15.71
N THR A 305 -3.59 17.23 -16.41
CA THR A 305 -4.21 18.54 -16.14
C THR A 305 -5.68 18.35 -15.77
N GLU A 306 -6.07 18.88 -14.61
CA GLU A 306 -7.45 18.88 -14.12
C GLU A 306 -7.80 20.28 -13.62
N VAL A 307 -8.90 20.85 -14.12
CA VAL A 307 -9.41 22.19 -13.73
C VAL A 307 -8.32 23.28 -13.74
N GLY A 308 -7.45 23.27 -14.75
CA GLY A 308 -6.38 24.26 -14.93
C GLY A 308 -5.13 24.04 -14.07
N GLU A 309 -5.12 23.04 -13.19
CA GLU A 309 -3.93 22.61 -12.46
C GLU A 309 -3.24 21.46 -13.21
N THR A 310 -1.92 21.55 -13.41
CA THR A 310 -1.12 20.50 -14.05
C THR A 310 -0.16 19.89 -13.04
N ARG A 311 -0.20 18.57 -12.89
CA ARG A 311 0.72 17.81 -12.02
C ARG A 311 1.52 16.81 -12.83
N THR A 312 2.76 16.58 -12.42
CA THR A 312 3.60 15.49 -12.94
C THR A 312 3.85 14.48 -11.84
N PHE A 313 3.50 13.23 -12.09
CA PHE A 313 3.61 12.10 -11.19
C PHE A 313 4.78 11.22 -11.61
N ILE A 314 5.65 10.91 -10.66
CA ILE A 314 6.73 9.92 -10.82
C ILE A 314 6.11 8.54 -10.64
N CYS A 315 6.43 7.61 -11.54
CA CYS A 315 5.91 6.26 -11.49
C CYS A 315 6.65 5.42 -10.44
N ASN A 316 6.22 5.54 -9.19
CA ASN A 316 6.73 4.78 -8.05
C ASN A 316 6.03 3.42 -7.90
N PRO A 317 6.67 2.44 -7.23
CA PRO A 317 5.97 1.24 -6.78
C PRO A 317 4.78 1.57 -5.87
N VAL A 318 3.77 0.70 -5.84
CA VAL A 318 2.59 0.82 -4.99
C VAL A 318 2.95 0.43 -3.55
N VAL A 319 3.49 1.39 -2.81
CA VAL A 319 3.87 1.24 -1.41
C VAL A 319 2.89 1.99 -0.52
N TYR A 320 2.29 1.27 0.41
CA TYR A 320 1.44 1.84 1.44
C TYR A 320 2.27 2.47 2.55
N THR A 321 1.92 3.70 2.91
CA THR A 321 2.54 4.43 4.01
C THR A 321 1.51 4.81 5.06
N ALA A 322 1.94 4.99 6.32
CA ALA A 322 1.08 5.46 7.40
C ALA A 322 1.79 6.46 8.31
N THR A 323 1.01 7.33 8.94
CA THR A 323 1.48 8.28 9.95
C THR A 323 0.43 8.49 11.05
N ILE A 324 0.86 9.02 12.18
CA ILE A 324 0.00 9.52 13.25
C ILE A 324 0.12 11.05 13.23
N PRO A 325 -0.94 11.81 12.92
CA PRO A 325 -0.92 13.27 13.01
C PRO A 325 -0.58 13.77 14.41
N TYR A 326 0.09 14.91 14.52
CA TYR A 326 0.44 15.51 15.82
C TYR A 326 -0.78 15.82 16.70
N ASN A 327 -1.90 16.14 16.06
CA ASN A 327 -3.17 16.47 16.68
C ASN A 327 -4.19 15.31 16.63
N ALA A 328 -3.72 14.08 16.38
CA ALA A 328 -4.57 12.89 16.37
C ALA A 328 -5.50 12.86 17.59
N PRO A 329 -6.83 12.69 17.43
CA PRO A 329 -7.78 12.69 18.55
C PRO A 329 -7.52 11.57 19.57
N ASN A 330 -7.00 10.42 19.11
CA ASN A 330 -6.66 9.28 19.95
C ASN A 330 -5.27 8.70 19.58
N PRO A 331 -4.17 9.36 19.99
CA PRO A 331 -2.81 8.96 19.59
C PRO A 331 -2.38 7.64 20.24
N THR A 332 -2.92 7.31 21.41
CA THR A 332 -2.67 6.04 22.09
C THR A 332 -3.28 4.87 21.30
N ALA A 333 -4.53 4.99 20.86
CA ALA A 333 -5.16 3.98 20.02
C ALA A 333 -4.49 3.88 18.64
N ALA A 334 -4.07 5.01 18.07
CA ALA A 334 -3.29 5.05 16.84
C ALA A 334 -1.99 4.25 16.94
N LEU A 335 -1.26 4.41 18.04
CA LEU A 335 -0.07 3.61 18.33
C LEU A 335 -0.39 2.11 18.40
N TYR A 336 -1.48 1.72 19.08
CA TYR A 336 -1.89 0.31 19.16
C TYR A 336 -2.27 -0.26 17.79
N PHE A 337 -2.92 0.54 16.94
CA PHE A 337 -3.26 0.13 15.58
C PHE A 337 -2.01 -0.14 14.74
N LEU A 338 -1.02 0.77 14.77
CA LEU A 338 0.24 0.56 14.04
C LEU A 338 1.07 -0.61 14.62
N LEU A 339 1.10 -0.79 15.95
CA LEU A 339 1.73 -1.97 16.56
C LEU A 339 1.05 -3.27 16.15
N LEU A 340 -0.29 -3.26 16.04
CA LEU A 340 -1.05 -4.40 15.56
C LEU A 340 -0.72 -4.73 14.11
N LEU A 341 -0.53 -3.73 13.23
CA LEU A 341 -0.07 -3.95 11.85
C LEU A 341 1.27 -4.69 11.78
N TYR A 342 2.22 -4.35 12.65
CA TYR A 342 3.52 -5.04 12.72
C TYR A 342 3.51 -6.36 13.47
N SER A 343 2.42 -6.71 14.17
CA SER A 343 2.27 -8.01 14.83
C SER A 343 2.13 -9.15 13.82
N PRO A 344 2.40 -10.42 14.20
CA PRO A 344 2.16 -11.56 13.33
C PRO A 344 0.72 -11.66 12.80
N THR A 345 -0.27 -11.25 13.61
CA THR A 345 -1.68 -11.22 13.19
C THR A 345 -1.93 -10.15 12.13
N GLY A 346 -1.39 -8.94 12.32
CA GLY A 346 -1.52 -7.85 11.35
C GLY A 346 -0.82 -8.17 10.03
N GLN A 347 0.40 -8.70 10.08
CA GLN A 347 1.14 -9.11 8.89
C GLN A 347 0.38 -10.18 8.09
N ARG A 348 -0.20 -11.19 8.77
CA ARG A 348 -1.05 -12.18 8.10
C ARG A 348 -2.26 -11.56 7.42
N ILE A 349 -2.96 -10.64 8.09
CA ILE A 349 -4.12 -9.94 7.51
C ILE A 349 -3.72 -9.17 6.25
N LEU A 350 -2.56 -8.50 6.28
CA LEU A 350 -2.02 -7.80 5.11
C LEU A 350 -1.76 -8.78 3.96
N GLU A 351 -1.08 -9.90 4.23
CA GLU A 351 -0.75 -10.92 3.22
C GLU A 351 -2.00 -11.57 2.61
N GLU A 352 -2.99 -11.94 3.43
CA GLU A 352 -4.28 -12.48 2.98
C GLU A 352 -5.05 -11.50 2.10
N ASN A 353 -4.86 -10.21 2.33
CA ASN A 353 -5.39 -9.12 1.51
C ASN A 353 -4.40 -8.67 0.43
N GLY A 354 -3.41 -9.48 0.01
CA GLY A 354 -2.55 -9.15 -1.13
C GLY A 354 -1.61 -7.96 -0.93
N ILE A 355 -1.26 -7.67 0.33
CA ILE A 355 -0.29 -6.64 0.72
C ILE A 355 0.90 -7.36 1.37
N GLN A 356 2.05 -7.34 0.72
CA GLN A 356 3.27 -7.89 1.29
C GLN A 356 3.83 -6.90 2.34
N PRO A 357 3.99 -7.30 3.61
CA PRO A 357 4.52 -6.43 4.65
C PRO A 357 5.97 -5.98 4.36
N ILE A 358 6.31 -4.75 4.74
CA ILE A 358 7.67 -4.23 4.75
C ILE A 358 8.16 -4.26 6.19
N VAL A 359 9.14 -5.13 6.48
CA VAL A 359 9.68 -5.33 7.83
C VAL A 359 11.23 -5.30 7.79
N PRO A 360 11.89 -4.39 8.53
CA PRO A 360 11.29 -3.28 9.29
C PRO A 360 10.59 -2.28 8.36
N GLY A 361 9.55 -1.60 8.87
CA GLY A 361 8.90 -0.53 8.14
C GLY A 361 9.88 0.61 7.85
N ILE A 362 9.86 1.17 6.64
CA ILE A 362 10.83 2.19 6.23
C ILE A 362 10.26 3.58 6.51
N VAL A 363 10.98 4.35 7.32
CA VAL A 363 10.55 5.69 7.74
C VAL A 363 11.17 6.74 6.84
N TYR A 364 10.31 7.51 6.19
CA TYR A 364 10.70 8.74 5.52
C TYR A 364 10.34 9.94 6.38
N GLY A 365 11.25 10.92 6.44
CA GLY A 365 11.13 12.09 7.29
C GLY A 365 11.85 11.97 8.63
N ASN A 366 11.29 12.55 9.70
CA ASN A 366 11.94 12.63 11.00
C ASN A 366 11.75 11.35 11.82
N TYR A 367 12.76 10.48 11.82
CA TYR A 367 12.74 9.25 12.63
C TYR A 367 12.60 9.51 14.15
N GLY A 368 13.04 10.68 14.64
CA GLY A 368 12.87 11.08 16.04
C GLY A 368 11.40 11.25 16.45
N SER A 369 10.54 11.63 15.51
CA SER A 369 9.10 11.81 15.73
C SER A 369 8.32 10.49 15.74
N VAL A 370 8.91 9.39 15.26
CA VAL A 370 8.30 8.06 15.34
C VAL A 370 8.14 7.68 16.82
N PRO A 371 6.94 7.28 17.28
CA PRO A 371 6.71 6.84 18.65
C PRO A 371 7.72 5.77 19.08
N ALA A 372 8.29 5.92 20.28
CA ALA A 372 9.38 5.07 20.75
C ALA A 372 9.04 3.57 20.71
N ALA A 373 7.77 3.20 20.94
CA ALA A 373 7.31 1.82 20.88
C ALA A 373 7.26 1.22 19.46
N LEU A 374 7.20 2.05 18.41
CA LEU A 374 7.24 1.60 17.01
C LEU A 374 8.65 1.45 16.47
N ARG A 375 9.64 2.17 17.02
CA ARG A 375 11.03 2.17 16.52
C ARG A 375 11.67 0.79 16.42
N PRO A 376 11.41 -0.19 17.31
CA PRO A 376 11.92 -1.56 17.13
C PRO A 376 11.43 -2.28 15.86
N PHE A 377 10.34 -1.81 15.25
CA PHE A 377 9.74 -2.39 14.04
C PHE A 377 9.99 -1.54 12.80
N THR A 378 10.75 -0.45 12.92
CA THR A 378 10.96 0.52 11.84
C THR A 378 12.41 0.98 11.76
N ALA A 379 12.83 1.41 10.58
CA ALA A 379 14.16 1.96 10.35
C ALA A 379 14.09 3.22 9.47
N PRO A 380 14.96 4.21 9.69
CA PRO A 380 15.02 5.38 8.82
C PRO A 380 15.48 4.98 7.41
N VAL A 381 14.94 5.64 6.38
CA VAL A 381 15.30 5.43 4.98
C VAL A 381 16.81 5.58 4.70
N SER A 382 17.54 6.35 5.53
CA SER A 382 18.99 6.48 5.43
C SER A 382 19.76 5.18 5.67
N GLN A 383 19.17 4.19 6.34
CA GLN A 383 19.74 2.85 6.50
C GLN A 383 19.38 1.92 5.33
N TYR A 384 18.43 2.33 4.47
CA TYR A 384 17.87 1.55 3.38
C TYR A 384 17.85 2.38 2.08
N PRO A 385 19.03 2.83 1.58
CA PRO A 385 19.12 3.76 0.45
C PRO A 385 18.49 3.25 -0.85
N GLN A 386 18.31 1.93 -1.01
CA GLN A 386 17.60 1.34 -2.14
C GLN A 386 16.11 1.73 -2.20
N TYR A 387 15.53 2.21 -1.10
CA TYR A 387 14.17 2.74 -1.04
C TYR A 387 14.14 4.27 -1.16
N ALA A 388 15.28 4.97 -1.15
CA ALA A 388 15.27 6.43 -1.07
C ALA A 388 14.57 7.07 -2.28
N SER A 389 14.73 6.49 -3.48
CA SER A 389 14.19 7.05 -4.72
C SER A 389 12.67 6.92 -4.86
N ILE A 390 12.01 6.10 -4.04
CA ILE A 390 10.54 6.01 -4.06
C ILE A 390 9.89 7.09 -3.20
N PHE A 391 10.64 7.78 -2.35
CA PHE A 391 10.15 8.92 -1.56
C PHE A 391 10.47 10.25 -2.25
N PRO A 392 9.74 11.34 -1.94
CA PRO A 392 10.05 12.66 -2.46
C PRO A 392 11.48 13.10 -2.12
N VAL A 393 12.13 13.79 -3.05
CA VAL A 393 13.41 14.45 -2.77
C VAL A 393 13.12 15.70 -1.95
N ARG A 394 13.83 15.89 -0.83
CA ARG A 394 13.75 17.12 -0.01
C ARG A 394 14.55 18.25 -0.59
#